data_AF-A0A0U2PHR4-F1
#
_entry.id   AF-A0A0U2PHR4-F1
#
_cell.length_a   1.000
_cell.length_b   1.000
_cell.length_c   1.000
_cell.angle_alpha   90.00
_cell.angle_beta   90.00
_cell.angle_gamma   90.00
#
_symmetry.space_group_name_H-M   'P 1'
#
loop_
_entity.id
_entity.type
_entity.pdbx_description
1 polymer ?
#
loop_
_entity_poly.entity_id
_entity_poly.type
_entity_poly.pdbx_seq_one_letter_code
_entity_poly.pdbx_strand_id
1 'polypeptide(L)'
;MVAEDFVKTRISAGDDQNISTEVKAVAVDQRIRIAPCETPFEASASDNSLTQRNVTVRVSCPSSNWFLYVMVNVQQMQKVVVAKQAVSPGELLSENQLEVVNLDVNQLRGSTYSTIGSLAGARSKRRLRAGQPIEPSLLCYVCKGDSVVITANVSGLQIKASGVAEEDGNIGDTIRIENTASRRQIDATVISASEVAVGI
;
A
#
# COMPACT_ATOMS: atom_id res chain seq x y z
N MET A 1 -5.31 26.44 -12.42
CA MET A 1 -5.64 26.49 -13.87
C MET A 1 -6.77 25.51 -14.06
N VAL A 2 -7.85 25.87 -14.78
CA VAL A 2 -9.11 25.10 -14.79
C VAL A 2 -8.94 23.60 -15.03
N ALA A 3 -8.09 23.19 -15.97
CA ALA A 3 -7.81 21.78 -16.22
C ALA A 3 -7.14 21.07 -15.03
N GLU A 4 -6.20 21.72 -14.36
CA GLU A 4 -5.52 21.18 -13.18
C GLU A 4 -6.47 21.05 -11.99
N ASP A 5 -7.28 22.08 -11.76
CA ASP A 5 -8.24 22.14 -10.66
C ASP A 5 -9.34 21.08 -10.85
N PHE A 6 -9.81 20.87 -12.09
CA PHE A 6 -10.72 19.80 -12.46
C PHE A 6 -10.15 18.42 -12.10
N VAL A 7 -8.90 18.13 -12.47
CA VAL A 7 -8.28 16.82 -12.19
C VAL A 7 -8.05 16.63 -10.68
N LYS A 8 -7.60 17.65 -9.96
CA LYS A 8 -7.43 17.60 -8.49
C LYS A 8 -8.72 17.21 -7.78
N THR A 9 -9.86 17.79 -8.14
CA THR A 9 -11.15 17.48 -7.51
C THR A 9 -11.65 16.06 -7.80
N ARG A 10 -11.20 15.43 -8.89
CA ARG A 10 -11.65 14.08 -9.30
C ARG A 10 -10.75 12.95 -8.82
N ILE A 11 -9.46 13.20 -8.61
CA ILE A 11 -8.48 12.17 -8.23
C ILE A 11 -8.27 12.08 -6.71
N SER A 12 -8.66 13.10 -5.94
CA SER A 12 -8.49 13.14 -4.48
C SER A 12 -9.37 12.16 -3.67
N ALA A 13 -9.88 11.09 -4.28
CA ALA A 13 -10.84 10.15 -3.66
C ALA A 13 -10.19 8.89 -3.04
N GLY A 14 -8.85 8.79 -3.00
CA GLY A 14 -8.14 7.76 -2.25
C GLY A 14 -7.64 8.31 -0.92
N ASP A 15 -8.36 8.05 0.17
CA ASP A 15 -8.05 8.52 1.54
C ASP A 15 -6.86 7.76 2.19
N ASP A 16 -5.84 7.40 1.39
CA ASP A 16 -4.62 6.81 1.91
C ASP A 16 -3.66 7.93 2.30
N GLN A 17 -3.53 8.16 3.61
CA GLN A 17 -2.63 9.12 4.22
C GLN A 17 -1.14 8.90 3.85
N ASN A 18 -0.81 7.77 3.22
CA ASN A 18 0.54 7.44 2.76
C ASN A 18 0.80 7.79 1.29
N ILE A 19 -0.20 8.24 0.52
CA ILE A 19 -0.07 8.61 -0.89
C ILE A 19 -0.16 10.13 -1.04
N SER A 20 0.94 10.74 -1.47
CA SER A 20 0.95 12.13 -1.93
C SER A 20 0.66 12.20 -3.43
N THR A 21 -0.28 13.05 -3.83
CA THR A 21 -0.64 13.25 -5.24
C THR A 21 -0.23 14.64 -5.70
N GLU A 22 0.66 14.72 -6.68
CA GLU A 22 1.00 15.95 -7.39
C GLU A 22 0.26 15.98 -8.74
N VAL A 23 -0.50 17.05 -8.97
CA VAL A 23 -1.23 17.26 -10.22
C VAL A 23 -0.72 18.54 -10.85
N LYS A 24 -0.13 18.41 -12.04
CA LYS A 24 0.47 19.53 -12.77
C LYS A 24 0.05 19.51 -14.23
N ALA A 25 -0.61 20.58 -14.64
CA ALA A 25 -1.00 20.71 -16.02
C ALA A 25 0.13 21.24 -16.91
N VAL A 26 0.22 20.71 -18.13
CA VAL A 26 1.20 21.13 -19.13
C VAL A 26 0.82 22.52 -19.63
N ALA A 27 1.82 23.39 -19.74
CA ALA A 27 1.62 24.73 -20.29
C ALA A 27 1.06 24.65 -21.72
N VAL A 28 -0.02 25.37 -21.97
CA VAL A 28 -0.59 25.52 -23.31
C VAL A 28 0.40 26.29 -24.18
N ASP A 29 0.59 25.86 -25.42
CA ASP A 29 1.49 26.54 -26.38
C ASP A 29 1.06 28.01 -26.54
N GLN A 30 2.01 28.93 -26.30
CA GLN A 30 1.76 30.37 -26.30
C GLN A 30 1.33 30.92 -27.67
N ARG A 31 1.47 30.14 -28.75
CA ARG A 31 1.02 30.50 -30.09
C ARG A 31 -0.48 30.27 -30.28
N ILE A 32 -1.11 29.49 -29.41
CA ILE A 32 -2.56 29.28 -29.45
C ILE A 32 -3.24 30.61 -29.08
N ARG A 33 -4.07 31.10 -29.99
CA ARG A 33 -4.91 32.29 -29.81
C ARG A 33 -6.36 31.82 -29.69
N ILE A 34 -6.92 31.94 -28.50
CA ILE A 34 -8.32 31.63 -28.22
C ILE A 34 -9.09 32.92 -28.01
N ALA A 35 -10.36 32.93 -28.43
CA ALA A 35 -11.26 34.03 -28.14
C ALA A 35 -11.49 34.11 -26.61
N PRO A 36 -11.65 35.32 -26.04
CA PRO A 36 -12.02 35.46 -24.64
C PRO A 36 -13.35 34.75 -24.36
N CYS A 37 -13.50 34.22 -23.15
CA CYS A 37 -14.73 33.58 -22.71
C CYS A 37 -15.46 34.49 -21.73
N GLU A 38 -16.75 34.76 -21.98
CA GLU A 38 -17.58 35.62 -21.13
C GLU A 38 -18.08 34.89 -19.88
N THR A 39 -17.99 33.56 -19.89
CA THR A 39 -18.41 32.66 -18.80
C THR A 39 -17.21 31.87 -18.28
N PRO A 40 -17.28 31.25 -17.09
CA PRO A 40 -16.26 30.32 -16.63
C PRO A 40 -16.04 29.18 -17.63
N PHE A 41 -14.80 28.70 -17.77
CA PHE A 41 -14.49 27.54 -18.60
C PHE A 41 -15.09 26.26 -18.03
N GLU A 42 -15.53 25.38 -18.92
CA GLU A 42 -15.92 24.02 -18.58
C GLU A 42 -14.76 23.07 -18.86
N ALA A 43 -14.52 22.14 -17.92
CA ALA A 43 -13.54 21.08 -18.08
C ALA A 43 -14.22 19.71 -18.01
N SER A 44 -13.80 18.80 -18.90
CA SER A 44 -14.26 17.42 -18.90
C SER A 44 -13.13 16.47 -19.30
N ALA A 45 -13.18 15.25 -18.76
CA ALA A 45 -12.31 14.13 -19.14
C ALA A 45 -13.14 12.84 -19.06
N SER A 46 -12.72 11.81 -19.79
CA SER A 46 -13.33 10.47 -19.66
C SER A 46 -12.86 9.78 -18.38
N ASP A 47 -13.68 8.87 -17.84
CA ASP A 47 -13.32 8.11 -16.64
C ASP A 47 -12.04 7.29 -16.84
N ASN A 48 -11.87 6.71 -18.03
CA ASN A 48 -10.62 6.02 -18.38
C ASN A 48 -9.42 6.97 -18.47
N SER A 49 -9.61 8.24 -18.83
CA SER A 49 -8.50 9.20 -18.80
C SER A 49 -8.11 9.58 -17.38
N LEU A 50 -9.06 9.61 -16.43
CA LEU A 50 -8.83 9.97 -15.04
C LEU A 50 -8.02 8.91 -14.26
N THR A 51 -7.94 7.67 -14.76
CA THR A 51 -7.11 6.61 -14.18
C THR A 51 -5.66 6.61 -14.70
N GLN A 52 -5.35 7.44 -15.69
CA GLN A 52 -4.03 7.49 -16.32
C GLN A 52 -3.13 8.55 -15.67
N ARG A 53 -1.81 8.33 -15.76
CA ARG A 53 -0.80 9.32 -15.35
C ARG A 53 -0.91 10.63 -16.13
N ASN A 54 -1.27 10.55 -17.42
CA ASN A 54 -1.41 11.70 -18.30
C ASN A 54 -2.88 11.87 -18.65
N VAL A 55 -3.59 12.70 -17.89
CA VAL A 55 -5.01 12.96 -18.08
C VAL A 55 -5.20 13.98 -19.20
N THR A 56 -6.01 13.64 -20.21
CA THR A 56 -6.36 14.57 -21.28
C THR A 56 -7.67 15.27 -20.91
N VAL A 57 -7.58 16.57 -20.60
CA VAL A 57 -8.73 17.38 -20.21
C VAL A 57 -9.18 18.24 -21.39
N ARG A 58 -10.45 18.12 -21.76
CA ARG A 58 -11.09 19.05 -22.71
C ARG A 58 -11.52 20.29 -21.94
N VAL A 59 -11.00 21.45 -22.34
CA VAL A 59 -11.40 22.76 -21.83
C VAL A 59 -12.20 23.48 -22.91
N SER A 60 -13.42 23.90 -22.59
CA SER A 60 -14.30 24.62 -23.53
C SER A 60 -14.90 25.87 -22.90
N CYS A 61 -15.24 26.83 -23.76
CA CYS A 61 -16.00 28.01 -23.39
C CYS A 61 -17.48 27.81 -23.74
N PRO A 62 -18.43 27.84 -22.80
CA PRO A 62 -19.86 27.65 -23.11
C PRO A 62 -20.45 28.73 -24.01
N SER A 63 -19.96 29.97 -23.89
CA SER A 63 -20.37 31.12 -24.70
C SER A 63 -19.72 31.16 -26.09
N SER A 64 -18.92 30.15 -26.45
CA SER A 64 -18.25 30.05 -27.76
C SER A 64 -18.19 28.60 -28.25
N ASN A 65 -17.75 28.39 -29.48
CA ASN A 65 -17.67 27.04 -30.08
C ASN A 65 -16.26 26.45 -30.04
N TRP A 66 -15.29 27.13 -29.41
CA TRP A 66 -13.93 26.64 -29.34
C TRP A 66 -13.69 25.74 -28.12
N PHE A 67 -12.77 24.80 -28.27
CA PHE A 67 -12.24 23.97 -27.19
C PHE A 67 -10.76 23.68 -27.43
N LEU A 68 -10.05 23.31 -26.37
CA LEU A 68 -8.69 22.78 -26.45
C LEU A 68 -8.55 21.54 -25.57
N TYR A 69 -7.57 20.70 -25.90
CA TYR A 69 -7.13 19.62 -25.03
C TYR A 69 -5.89 20.07 -24.26
N VAL A 70 -5.95 19.97 -22.94
CA VAL A 70 -4.85 20.24 -22.02
C VAL A 70 -4.45 18.93 -21.37
N MET A 71 -3.17 18.56 -21.49
CA MET A 71 -2.63 17.42 -20.78
C MET A 71 -2.33 17.80 -19.33
N VAL A 72 -2.75 16.96 -18.41
CA VAL A 72 -2.49 17.10 -16.97
C VAL A 72 -1.72 15.87 -16.50
N ASN A 73 -0.52 16.09 -15.96
CA ASN A 73 0.29 15.03 -15.38
C ASN A 73 -0.14 14.83 -13.93
N VAL A 74 -0.40 13.58 -13.57
CA VAL A 74 -0.76 13.13 -12.24
C VAL A 74 0.36 12.22 -11.78
N GLN A 75 1.06 12.59 -10.72
CA GLN A 75 2.09 11.78 -10.11
C GLN A 75 1.68 11.44 -8.69
N GLN A 76 1.56 10.15 -8.43
CA GLN A 76 1.23 9.64 -7.11
C GLN A 76 2.46 8.96 -6.53
N MET A 77 2.92 9.48 -5.40
CA MET A 77 4.07 8.98 -4.67
C MET A 77 3.59 8.42 -3.34
N GLN A 78 3.91 7.16 -3.07
CA GLN A 78 3.55 6.46 -1.85
C GLN A 78 4.77 6.29 -0.95
N LYS A 79 4.59 6.51 0.36
CA LYS A 79 5.58 6.15 1.37
C LYS A 79 5.66 4.63 1.50
N VAL A 80 6.84 4.08 1.28
CA VAL A 80 7.11 2.64 1.30
C VAL A 80 8.37 2.35 2.11
N VAL A 81 8.31 1.32 2.95
CA VAL A 81 9.48 0.77 3.63
C VAL A 81 10.26 -0.10 2.64
N VAL A 82 11.54 0.19 2.51
CA VAL A 82 12.50 -0.59 1.71
C VAL A 82 13.63 -1.11 2.60
N ALA A 83 14.29 -2.18 2.14
CA ALA A 83 15.53 -2.63 2.76
C ALA A 83 16.68 -1.68 2.42
N LYS A 84 17.35 -1.12 3.43
CA LYS A 84 18.54 -0.26 3.28
C LYS A 84 19.78 -1.05 2.86
N GLN A 85 19.84 -2.32 3.24
CA GLN A 85 20.92 -3.24 2.92
C GLN A 85 20.39 -4.66 2.67
N ALA A 86 21.27 -5.58 2.29
CA ALA A 86 20.87 -6.97 2.12
C ALA A 86 20.46 -7.60 3.47
N VAL A 87 19.34 -8.32 3.48
CA VAL A 87 18.86 -9.11 4.63
C VAL A 87 18.79 -10.57 4.22
N SER A 88 19.29 -11.47 5.07
CA SER A 88 19.30 -12.90 4.77
C SER A 88 17.98 -13.57 5.14
N PRO A 89 17.61 -14.68 4.47
CA PRO A 89 16.46 -15.49 4.90
C PRO A 89 16.60 -15.94 6.36
N GLY A 90 15.50 -15.92 7.10
CA GLY A 90 15.41 -16.25 8.53
C GLY A 90 15.79 -15.11 9.47
N GLU A 91 16.38 -14.04 8.96
CA GLU A 91 16.83 -12.91 9.77
C GLU A 91 15.65 -12.03 10.21
N LEU A 92 15.69 -11.57 11.47
CA LEU A 92 14.73 -10.62 12.01
C LEU A 92 14.99 -9.24 11.41
N LEU A 93 13.95 -8.57 10.93
CA LEU A 93 14.07 -7.21 10.44
C LEU A 93 14.35 -6.25 11.60
N SER A 94 15.47 -5.54 11.51
CA SER A 94 15.83 -4.46 12.42
C SER A 94 15.59 -3.09 11.80
N GLU A 95 15.27 -2.09 12.62
CA GLU A 95 15.03 -0.72 12.15
C GLU A 95 16.24 -0.15 11.38
N ASN A 96 17.46 -0.52 11.77
CA ASN A 96 18.70 -0.06 11.13
C ASN A 96 18.90 -0.62 9.71
N GLN A 97 18.19 -1.69 9.36
CA GLN A 97 18.21 -2.32 8.03
C GLN A 97 17.11 -1.78 7.11
N LEU A 98 16.25 -0.90 7.61
CA LEU A 98 15.06 -0.43 6.92
C LEU A 98 15.10 1.09 6.77
N GLU A 99 14.43 1.59 5.74
CA GLU A 99 14.22 3.02 5.55
C GLU A 99 12.88 3.26 4.84
N VAL A 100 12.31 4.46 5.02
CA VAL A 100 11.08 4.86 4.33
C VAL A 100 11.46 5.76 3.16
N VAL A 101 11.00 5.41 1.97
CA VAL A 101 11.20 6.18 0.74
C VAL A 101 9.87 6.47 0.05
N ASN A 102 9.83 7.51 -0.78
CA ASN A 102 8.67 7.79 -1.63
C ASN A 102 8.89 7.15 -3.00
N LEU A 103 8.02 6.21 -3.38
CA LEU A 103 8.06 5.56 -4.68
C LEU A 103 6.80 5.90 -5.49
N ASP A 104 6.96 5.98 -6.80
CA ASP A 104 5.82 6.12 -7.70
C ASP A 104 4.94 4.86 -7.58
N VAL A 105 3.64 5.06 -7.36
CA VAL A 105 2.67 3.95 -7.19
C VAL A 105 2.70 2.98 -8.37
N ASN A 106 3.01 3.45 -9.57
CA ASN A 106 3.10 2.62 -10.78
C ASN A 106 4.30 1.66 -10.77
N GLN A 107 5.28 1.89 -9.89
CA GLN A 107 6.44 1.00 -9.71
C GLN A 107 6.15 -0.13 -8.70
N LEU A 108 5.08 0.00 -7.92
CA LEU A 108 4.69 -0.97 -6.91
C LEU A 108 3.85 -2.08 -7.55
N ARG A 109 4.17 -3.34 -7.27
CA ARG A 109 3.49 -4.51 -7.85
C ARG A 109 2.53 -5.22 -6.90
N GLY A 110 2.47 -4.78 -5.65
CA GLY A 110 1.68 -5.43 -4.60
C GLY A 110 1.57 -4.55 -3.36
N SER A 111 1.07 -5.14 -2.28
CA SER A 111 0.97 -4.48 -0.99
C SER A 111 2.36 -4.22 -0.39
N THR A 112 2.49 -3.07 0.26
CA THR A 112 3.72 -2.63 0.91
C THR A 112 3.42 -2.09 2.30
N TYR A 113 4.47 -1.87 3.08
CA TYR A 113 4.37 -1.22 4.39
C TYR A 113 4.78 0.24 4.28
N SER A 114 4.11 1.14 4.99
CA SER A 114 4.43 2.58 5.00
C SER A 114 5.21 3.04 6.22
N THR A 115 5.28 2.22 7.28
CA THR A 115 5.99 2.53 8.53
C THR A 115 6.86 1.38 8.99
N ILE A 116 8.07 1.67 9.48
CA ILE A 116 9.01 0.66 9.97
C ILE A 116 8.46 -0.09 11.19
N GLY A 117 7.77 0.62 12.10
CA GLY A 117 7.20 0.02 13.30
C GLY A 117 6.20 -1.12 13.02
N SER A 118 5.53 -1.10 11.86
CA SER A 118 4.66 -2.20 11.45
C SER A 118 5.41 -3.53 11.25
N LEU A 119 6.71 -3.47 10.96
CA LEU A 119 7.57 -4.63 10.67
C LEU A 119 8.27 -5.20 11.91
N ALA A 120 8.01 -4.65 13.09
CA ALA A 120 8.60 -5.13 14.33
C ALA A 120 8.24 -6.61 14.57
N GLY A 121 9.24 -7.47 14.75
CA GLY A 121 9.03 -8.91 14.97
C GLY A 121 8.95 -9.75 13.68
N ALA A 122 8.94 -9.11 12.50
CA ALA A 122 8.92 -9.83 11.24
C ALA A 122 10.29 -10.41 10.88
N ARG A 123 10.30 -11.64 10.35
CA ARG A 123 11.47 -12.29 9.75
C ARG A 123 11.33 -12.36 8.25
N SER A 124 12.47 -12.25 7.56
CA SER A 124 12.49 -12.39 6.10
C SER A 124 12.47 -13.84 5.68
N LYS A 125 11.56 -14.22 4.78
CA LYS A 125 11.48 -15.57 4.18
C LYS A 125 12.44 -15.76 3.02
N ARG A 126 12.92 -14.66 2.43
CA ARG A 126 13.73 -14.63 1.22
C ARG A 126 14.86 -13.62 1.39
N ARG A 127 15.85 -13.66 0.52
CA ARG A 127 16.90 -12.64 0.53
C ARG A 127 16.30 -11.31 0.07
N LEU A 128 16.46 -10.25 0.87
CA LEU A 128 16.12 -8.88 0.47
C LEU A 128 17.37 -8.18 -0.05
N ARG A 129 17.21 -7.31 -1.05
CA ARG A 129 18.26 -6.47 -1.62
C ARG A 129 18.09 -5.01 -1.18
N ALA A 130 19.18 -4.26 -1.16
CA ALA A 130 19.12 -2.82 -0.93
C ALA A 130 18.19 -2.13 -1.95
N GLY A 131 17.34 -1.23 -1.48
CA GLY A 131 16.31 -0.53 -2.25
C GLY A 131 15.07 -1.36 -2.60
N GLN A 132 14.99 -2.63 -2.18
CA GLN A 132 13.82 -3.46 -2.46
C GLN A 132 12.64 -3.12 -1.52
N PRO A 133 11.43 -2.85 -2.06
CA PRO A 133 10.22 -2.72 -1.26
C PRO A 133 9.94 -3.96 -0.41
N ILE A 134 9.54 -3.73 0.84
CA ILE A 134 9.12 -4.81 1.73
C ILE A 134 7.65 -5.11 1.46
N GLU A 135 7.39 -6.35 1.06
CA GLU A 135 6.04 -6.87 0.78
C GLU A 135 5.69 -7.95 1.82
N PRO A 136 4.41 -8.09 2.21
CA PRO A 136 3.98 -9.14 3.16
C PRO A 136 4.34 -10.57 2.73
N SER A 137 4.36 -10.82 1.42
CA SER A 137 4.71 -12.12 0.83
C SER A 137 6.16 -12.56 1.12
N LEU A 138 7.02 -11.60 1.46
CA LEU A 138 8.43 -11.81 1.76
C LEU A 138 8.69 -12.07 3.24
N LEU A 139 7.67 -11.96 4.10
CA LEU A 139 7.80 -11.95 5.55
C LEU A 139 7.00 -13.08 6.21
N CYS A 140 7.41 -13.41 7.42
CA CYS A 140 6.62 -14.15 8.39
C CYS A 140 6.86 -13.55 9.78
N TYR A 141 5.80 -13.37 10.56
CA TYR A 141 5.91 -13.02 11.99
C TYR A 141 6.01 -14.29 12.81
N VAL A 142 5.12 -15.24 12.47
CA VAL A 142 5.21 -16.63 12.86
C VAL A 142 5.60 -17.41 11.61
N CYS A 143 6.77 -18.03 11.61
CA CYS A 143 7.28 -18.85 10.54
C CYS A 143 7.03 -20.33 10.86
N LYS A 144 6.95 -21.16 9.82
CA LYS A 144 6.81 -22.60 9.97
C LYS A 144 7.91 -23.17 10.87
N GLY A 145 7.52 -23.99 11.84
CA GLY A 145 8.38 -24.62 12.83
C GLY A 145 8.58 -23.80 14.10
N ASP A 146 8.08 -22.56 14.16
CA ASP A 146 8.17 -21.75 15.37
C ASP A 146 7.29 -22.31 16.48
N SER A 147 7.79 -22.20 17.71
CA SER A 147 6.99 -22.43 18.91
C SER A 147 6.17 -21.17 19.22
N VAL A 148 4.86 -21.34 19.37
CA VAL A 148 3.92 -20.26 19.65
C VAL A 148 3.05 -20.56 20.87
N VAL A 149 2.56 -19.49 21.49
CA VAL A 149 1.51 -19.58 22.51
C VAL A 149 0.16 -19.46 21.80
N ILE A 150 -0.66 -20.49 21.93
CA ILE A 150 -2.05 -20.49 21.49
C ILE A 150 -2.88 -19.88 22.61
N THR A 151 -3.64 -18.83 22.33
CA THR A 151 -4.59 -18.23 23.26
C THR A 151 -6.03 -18.38 22.78
N ALA A 152 -6.94 -18.61 23.72
CA ALA A 152 -8.33 -18.86 23.41
C ALA A 152 -9.19 -18.25 24.54
N ASN A 153 -10.24 -17.50 24.19
CA ASN A 153 -11.13 -16.89 25.18
C ASN A 153 -12.50 -17.59 25.16
N VAL A 154 -12.81 -18.37 26.20
CA VAL A 154 -14.11 -19.06 26.34
C VAL A 154 -14.85 -18.47 27.54
N SER A 155 -16.01 -17.84 27.33
CA SER A 155 -16.87 -17.36 28.43
C SER A 155 -16.15 -16.51 29.49
N GLY A 156 -15.20 -15.68 29.08
CA GLY A 156 -14.39 -14.83 29.97
C GLY A 156 -13.15 -15.50 30.59
N LEU A 157 -12.92 -16.79 30.32
CA LEU A 157 -11.69 -17.50 30.69
C LEU A 157 -10.69 -17.47 29.53
N GLN A 158 -9.47 -17.00 29.79
CA GLN A 158 -8.35 -17.09 28.86
C GLN A 158 -7.59 -18.40 29.08
N ILE A 159 -7.59 -19.25 28.05
CA ILE A 159 -6.84 -20.51 28.01
C ILE A 159 -5.58 -20.28 27.21
N LYS A 160 -4.43 -20.77 27.72
CA LYS A 160 -3.15 -20.75 27.01
C LYS A 160 -2.62 -22.16 26.82
N ALA A 161 -2.11 -22.45 25.63
CA ALA A 161 -1.44 -23.70 25.32
C ALA A 161 -0.21 -23.44 24.45
N SER A 162 0.69 -24.41 24.34
CA SER A 162 1.84 -24.34 23.46
C SER A 162 1.54 -25.06 22.13
N GLY A 163 2.05 -24.50 21.04
CA GLY A 163 1.91 -25.05 19.70
C GLY A 163 3.16 -24.86 18.86
N VAL A 164 3.23 -25.57 17.74
CA VAL A 164 4.23 -25.39 16.70
C VAL A 164 3.53 -25.00 15.42
N ALA A 165 3.98 -23.92 14.78
CA ALA A 165 3.41 -23.47 13.52
C ALA A 165 3.73 -24.45 12.38
N GLU A 166 2.72 -24.87 11.64
CA GLU A 166 2.90 -25.72 10.45
C GLU A 166 3.01 -24.91 9.16
N GLU A 167 2.59 -23.63 9.21
CA GLU A 167 2.57 -22.67 8.12
C GLU A 167 3.19 -21.33 8.54
N ASP A 168 3.62 -20.55 7.56
CA ASP A 168 4.05 -19.16 7.78
C ASP A 168 2.83 -18.24 7.85
N GLY A 169 2.84 -17.26 8.74
CA GLY A 169 1.78 -16.26 8.87
C GLY A 169 2.31 -14.87 9.20
N ASN A 170 1.68 -13.87 8.60
CA ASN A 170 1.75 -12.48 9.03
C ASN A 170 0.66 -12.19 10.07
N ILE A 171 0.80 -11.06 10.79
CA ILE A 171 -0.24 -10.62 11.74
C ILE A 171 -1.59 -10.54 11.02
N GLY A 172 -2.61 -11.17 11.61
CA GLY A 172 -3.96 -11.27 11.06
C GLY A 172 -4.19 -12.48 10.14
N ASP A 173 -3.15 -13.18 9.70
CA ASP A 173 -3.31 -14.42 8.93
C ASP A 173 -3.79 -15.55 9.85
N THR A 174 -4.67 -16.40 9.34
CA THR A 174 -5.02 -17.67 9.98
C THR A 174 -4.09 -18.76 9.46
N ILE A 175 -3.37 -19.42 10.36
CA ILE A 175 -2.39 -20.44 10.05
C ILE A 175 -2.67 -21.74 10.80
N ARG A 176 -2.24 -22.86 10.21
CA ARG A 176 -2.27 -24.17 10.84
C ARG A 176 -1.20 -24.30 11.93
N ILE A 177 -1.61 -24.73 13.11
CA ILE A 177 -0.75 -24.97 14.28
C ILE A 177 -0.97 -26.39 14.81
N GLU A 178 0.10 -27.10 15.16
CA GLU A 178 0.03 -28.34 15.93
C GLU A 178 0.12 -28.03 17.43
N ASN A 179 -0.91 -28.38 18.21
CA ASN A 179 -0.86 -28.27 19.67
C ASN A 179 0.09 -29.33 20.25
N THR A 180 1.13 -28.91 20.98
CA THR A 180 2.19 -29.83 21.41
C THR A 180 1.75 -30.82 22.49
N ALA A 181 0.72 -30.48 23.28
CA ALA A 181 0.19 -31.34 24.33
C ALA A 181 -0.74 -32.43 23.79
N SER A 182 -1.58 -32.11 22.81
CA SER A 182 -2.61 -33.01 22.28
C SER A 182 -2.29 -33.61 20.91
N ARG A 183 -1.26 -33.10 20.24
CA ARG A 183 -0.89 -33.45 18.84
C ARG A 183 -2.01 -33.17 17.83
N ARG A 184 -2.99 -32.34 18.19
CA ARG A 184 -4.09 -31.94 17.30
C ARG A 184 -3.71 -30.70 16.51
N GLN A 185 -4.10 -30.70 15.25
CA GLN A 185 -4.03 -29.54 14.38
C GLN A 185 -5.20 -28.59 14.64
N ILE A 186 -4.89 -27.30 14.75
CA ILE A 186 -5.86 -26.23 14.95
C ILE A 186 -5.55 -25.08 13.99
N ASP A 187 -6.58 -24.33 13.60
CA ASP A 187 -6.45 -23.08 12.86
C ASP A 187 -6.48 -21.92 13.86
N ALA A 188 -5.48 -21.04 13.82
CA ALA A 188 -5.35 -19.91 14.72
C ALA A 188 -4.87 -18.67 13.98
N THR A 189 -5.35 -17.50 14.38
CA THR A 189 -4.99 -16.21 13.81
C THR A 189 -3.74 -15.64 14.48
N VAL A 190 -2.74 -15.23 13.71
CA VAL A 190 -1.50 -14.64 14.24
C VAL A 190 -1.78 -13.28 14.86
N ILE A 191 -1.45 -13.13 16.15
CA ILE A 191 -1.60 -11.88 16.90
C ILE A 191 -0.26 -11.16 17.01
N SER A 192 0.82 -11.92 17.19
CA SER A 192 2.20 -11.39 17.24
C SER A 192 3.20 -12.47 16.81
N ALA A 193 4.50 -12.14 16.81
CA ALA A 193 5.56 -13.06 16.41
C ALA A 193 5.69 -14.34 17.28
N SER A 194 4.99 -14.43 18.41
CA SER A 194 5.02 -15.61 19.30
C SER A 194 3.65 -15.99 19.87
N GLU A 195 2.57 -15.36 19.41
CA GLU A 195 1.22 -15.57 19.93
C GLU A 195 0.20 -15.67 18.79
N VAL A 196 -0.67 -16.67 18.89
CA VAL A 196 -1.77 -16.92 17.97
C VAL A 196 -3.05 -17.10 18.77
N ALA A 197 -4.19 -16.65 18.24
CA ALA A 197 -5.48 -16.74 18.91
C ALA A 197 -6.46 -17.62 18.13
N VAL A 198 -7.25 -18.41 18.84
CA VAL A 198 -8.36 -19.18 18.27
C VAL A 198 -9.66 -18.43 18.53
N GLY A 199 -10.43 -18.18 17.48
CA GLY A 199 -11.82 -17.74 17.60
C GLY A 199 -12.70 -18.93 17.98
N ILE A 200 -13.48 -18.79 19.06
CA ILE A 200 -14.33 -19.84 19.64
C ILE A 200 -15.75 -19.30 19.79
#